data_AF-A0A9E2NHF8-F1
#
_entry.id   AF-A0A9E2NHF8-F1
#
_cell.length_a   1.000
_cell.length_b   1.000
_cell.length_c   1.000
_cell.angle_alpha   90.00
_cell.angle_beta   90.00
_cell.angle_gamma   90.00
#
_symmetry.space_group_name_H-M   'P 1'
#
loop_
_entity.id
_entity.type
_entity.pdbx_description
1 polymer ?
#
loop_
_entity_poly.entity_id
_entity_poly.type
_entity_poly.pdbx_seq_one_letter_code
_entity_poly.pdbx_strand_id
1 'polypeptide(L)'
;MDYCLDAGDGTASILTGHPDIDLDGDGELDGVRLDLDGDGFLDDALADVDDDGLADHAVFDLDDDGTPEARYSDDGSGAWALSAAAPPRPLRWFGLDGVEHTDVPPDLDGDGVADRLGDTDRDGLADRALLAGPDGRVATGYVDTDRDGRWDLELTDSDGDGAADGAGLP
;
A
#
# COMPACT_ATOMS: atom_id res chain seq x y z
N MET A 1 12.05 3.30 -13.98
CA MET A 1 11.15 2.62 -13.05
C MET A 1 12.00 1.91 -12.02
N ASP A 2 11.59 1.96 -10.76
CA ASP A 2 12.34 1.39 -9.65
C ASP A 2 11.62 0.15 -9.13
N TYR A 3 12.31 -0.99 -9.17
CA TYR A 3 11.79 -2.30 -8.79
C TYR A 3 12.41 -2.72 -7.46
N CYS A 4 11.61 -2.82 -6.42
CA CYS A 4 12.06 -3.31 -5.12
C CYS A 4 11.96 -4.83 -5.08
N LEU A 5 13.10 -5.51 -4.95
CA LEU A 5 13.17 -6.97 -4.89
C LEU A 5 13.81 -7.41 -3.57
N ASP A 6 13.22 -8.38 -2.88
CA ASP A 6 13.90 -9.09 -1.80
C ASP A 6 15.01 -9.96 -2.39
N ALA A 7 16.25 -9.79 -1.93
CA ALA A 7 17.38 -10.62 -2.36
C ALA A 7 17.35 -12.02 -1.72
N GLY A 8 16.33 -12.33 -0.91
CA GLY A 8 16.17 -13.62 -0.22
C GLY A 8 17.06 -13.77 1.01
N ASP A 9 17.81 -12.72 1.37
CA ASP A 9 18.66 -12.63 2.57
C ASP A 9 18.03 -11.77 3.68
N GLY A 10 16.79 -11.33 3.50
CA GLY A 10 16.09 -10.42 4.40
C GLY A 10 16.34 -8.94 4.09
N THR A 11 16.99 -8.62 2.97
CA THR A 11 17.18 -7.25 2.48
C THR A 11 16.46 -7.02 1.15
N ALA A 12 15.77 -5.89 1.05
CA ALA A 12 15.25 -5.42 -0.23
C ALA A 12 16.31 -4.57 -0.93
N SER A 13 16.50 -4.78 -2.23
CA SER A 13 17.33 -3.95 -3.10
C SER A 13 16.46 -3.25 -4.12
N ILE A 14 16.73 -1.96 -4.35
CA ILE A 14 16.12 -1.20 -5.45
C ILE A 14 16.92 -1.48 -6.72
N LEU A 15 16.27 -2.09 -7.69
CA LEU A 15 16.76 -2.26 -9.04
C LEU A 15 16.11 -1.19 -9.92
N THR A 16 16.91 -0.30 -10.49
CA THR A 16 16.42 0.58 -11.56
C THR A 16 16.57 -0.15 -12.89
N GLY A 17 15.45 -0.49 -13.52
CA GLY A 17 15.39 -1.14 -14.83
C GLY A 17 14.83 -0.21 -15.91
N HIS A 18 15.22 -0.44 -17.16
CA HIS A 18 14.55 0.15 -18.32
C HIS A 18 13.48 -0.82 -18.80
N PRO A 19 12.19 -0.42 -18.85
CA PRO A 19 11.14 -1.28 -19.38
C PRO A 19 11.47 -1.77 -20.79
N ASP A 20 11.30 -3.07 -21.02
CA ASP A 20 11.63 -3.77 -22.26
C ASP A 20 10.52 -4.71 -22.78
N ILE A 21 9.45 -4.88 -22.00
CA ILE A 21 8.24 -5.62 -22.38
C ILE A 21 6.99 -4.75 -22.17
N ASP A 22 5.97 -5.01 -22.99
CA ASP A 22 4.62 -4.43 -22.95
C ASP A 22 3.68 -5.56 -22.48
N LEU A 23 3.21 -5.46 -21.24
CA LEU A 23 2.45 -6.52 -20.59
C LEU A 23 0.94 -6.30 -20.70
N ASP A 24 0.49 -5.04 -20.73
CA ASP A 24 -0.92 -4.69 -20.84
C ASP A 24 -1.45 -4.59 -22.30
N GLY A 25 -0.53 -4.54 -23.27
CA GLY A 25 -0.78 -4.55 -24.70
C GLY A 25 -1.16 -3.19 -25.28
N ASP A 26 -0.83 -2.08 -24.61
CA ASP A 26 -1.16 -0.73 -25.05
C ASP A 26 -0.14 -0.15 -26.06
N GLY A 27 1.03 -0.77 -26.17
CA GLY A 27 2.12 -0.39 -27.08
C GLY A 27 3.22 0.46 -26.44
N GLU A 28 3.12 0.81 -25.16
CA GLU A 28 4.20 1.35 -24.32
C GLU A 28 4.87 0.21 -23.53
N LEU A 29 6.15 0.39 -23.15
CA LEU A 29 6.87 -0.63 -22.39
C LEU A 29 6.71 -0.32 -20.91
N ASP A 30 6.13 -1.26 -20.18
CA ASP A 30 5.69 -1.12 -18.79
C ASP A 30 6.40 -2.10 -17.84
N GLY A 31 7.10 -3.12 -18.38
CA GLY A 31 7.73 -4.16 -17.59
C GLY A 31 9.19 -4.44 -17.87
N VAL A 32 9.84 -5.15 -16.93
CA VAL A 32 11.20 -5.67 -17.05
C VAL A 32 11.23 -7.18 -16.88
N ARG A 33 12.00 -7.86 -17.73
CA ARG A 33 12.22 -9.30 -17.63
C ARG A 33 13.32 -9.66 -16.62
N LEU A 34 13.07 -10.67 -15.79
CA LEU A 34 13.90 -11.09 -14.66
C LEU A 34 13.94 -12.62 -14.56
N ASP A 35 14.89 -13.13 -13.78
CA ASP A 35 15.03 -14.55 -13.39
C ASP A 35 14.74 -14.61 -11.88
N LEU A 36 13.46 -14.57 -11.50
CA LEU A 36 13.03 -14.53 -10.11
C LEU A 36 12.91 -15.93 -9.50
N ASP A 37 12.64 -16.95 -10.31
CA ASP A 37 12.52 -18.33 -9.85
C ASP A 37 13.85 -19.11 -9.82
N GLY A 38 14.89 -18.58 -10.47
CA GLY A 38 16.28 -19.03 -10.37
C GLY A 38 16.65 -20.17 -11.31
N ASP A 39 15.91 -20.39 -12.39
CA ASP A 39 16.17 -21.43 -13.37
C ASP A 39 17.22 -21.04 -14.45
N GLY A 40 17.55 -19.75 -14.53
CA GLY A 40 18.55 -19.19 -15.43
C GLY A 40 17.97 -18.56 -16.71
N PHE A 41 16.65 -18.46 -16.84
CA PHE A 41 15.97 -17.75 -17.92
C PHE A 41 15.40 -16.41 -17.43
N LEU A 42 15.30 -15.44 -18.35
CA LEU A 42 14.72 -14.12 -18.05
C LEU A 42 13.28 -14.10 -18.52
N ASP A 43 12.41 -14.92 -17.98
CA ASP A 43 11.03 -15.14 -18.42
C ASP A 43 9.97 -14.72 -17.40
N ASP A 44 10.39 -14.39 -16.18
CA ASP A 44 9.58 -13.64 -15.25
C ASP A 44 9.54 -12.16 -15.63
N ALA A 45 8.48 -11.44 -15.23
CA ALA A 45 8.44 -10.00 -15.38
C ALA A 45 7.73 -9.28 -14.25
N LEU A 46 8.20 -8.06 -13.97
CA LEU A 46 7.52 -7.07 -13.15
C LEU A 46 7.09 -5.89 -14.04
N ALA A 47 5.86 -5.43 -13.91
CA ALA A 47 5.33 -4.28 -14.64
C ALA A 47 4.61 -3.30 -13.71
N ASP A 48 4.63 -2.03 -14.09
CA ASP A 48 3.86 -0.92 -13.52
C ASP A 48 2.85 -0.50 -14.59
N VAL A 49 1.62 -0.95 -14.43
CA VAL A 49 0.57 -0.80 -15.43
C VAL A 49 -0.17 0.54 -15.28
N ASP A 50 0.03 1.27 -14.19
CA ASP A 50 -0.62 2.56 -13.93
C ASP A 50 0.31 3.80 -13.96
N ASP A 51 1.59 3.60 -14.27
CA ASP A 51 2.65 4.60 -14.46
C ASP A 51 2.88 5.47 -13.21
N ASP A 52 2.75 4.87 -12.02
CA ASP A 52 3.01 5.54 -10.74
C ASP A 52 4.48 5.45 -10.30
N GLY A 53 5.27 4.63 -11.00
CA GLY A 53 6.69 4.39 -10.78
C GLY A 53 7.02 3.13 -9.98
N LEU A 54 6.01 2.37 -9.52
CA LEU A 54 6.13 1.14 -8.74
C LEU A 54 5.50 -0.04 -9.48
N ALA A 55 6.15 -1.20 -9.44
CA ALA A 55 5.57 -2.40 -10.04
C ALA A 55 4.34 -2.90 -9.27
N ASP A 56 3.26 -3.17 -10.00
CA ASP A 56 2.00 -3.68 -9.51
C ASP A 56 1.59 -5.02 -10.15
N HIS A 57 2.29 -5.49 -11.19
CA HIS A 57 2.06 -6.77 -11.86
C HIS A 57 3.32 -7.65 -11.94
N ALA A 58 3.16 -8.94 -11.61
CA ALA A 58 4.21 -9.95 -11.61
C ALA A 58 3.70 -11.17 -12.36
N VAL A 59 4.50 -11.65 -13.29
CA VAL A 59 4.22 -12.86 -14.06
C VAL A 59 5.42 -13.79 -13.97
N PHE A 60 5.13 -15.08 -13.81
CA PHE A 60 6.14 -16.13 -13.74
C PHE A 60 5.81 -17.24 -14.73
N ASP A 61 6.79 -17.64 -15.52
CA ASP A 61 6.80 -18.82 -16.39
C ASP A 61 7.59 -19.91 -15.67
N LEU A 62 6.89 -20.84 -15.03
CA LEU A 62 7.52 -21.78 -14.09
C LEU A 62 7.99 -23.07 -14.77
N ASP A 63 7.68 -23.25 -16.05
CA ASP A 63 8.04 -24.43 -16.82
C ASP A 63 8.73 -24.16 -18.17
N ASP A 64 9.22 -22.94 -18.36
CA ASP A 64 10.04 -22.48 -19.50
C ASP A 64 9.34 -22.60 -20.87
N ASP A 65 8.00 -22.62 -20.91
CA ASP A 65 7.25 -22.91 -22.15
C ASP A 65 6.91 -21.67 -22.98
N GLY A 66 7.16 -20.47 -22.43
CA GLY A 66 6.80 -19.17 -22.98
C GLY A 66 5.40 -18.70 -22.59
N THR A 67 4.72 -19.42 -21.69
CA THR A 67 3.40 -19.09 -21.15
C THR A 67 3.52 -18.91 -19.64
N PRO A 68 3.09 -17.78 -19.06
CA PRO A 68 3.13 -17.64 -17.61
C PRO A 68 2.04 -18.45 -16.87
N GLU A 69 2.43 -19.31 -15.94
CA GLU A 69 1.52 -20.09 -15.06
C GLU A 69 1.00 -19.26 -13.89
N ALA A 70 1.82 -18.34 -13.38
CA ALA A 70 1.50 -17.57 -12.19
C ALA A 70 1.47 -16.08 -12.48
N ARG A 71 0.44 -15.41 -11.96
CA ARG A 71 0.24 -13.97 -12.10
C ARG A 71 -0.22 -13.41 -10.76
N TYR A 72 0.41 -12.33 -10.33
CA TYR A 72 0.09 -11.64 -9.09
C TYR A 72 -0.06 -10.16 -9.39
N SER A 73 -0.99 -9.53 -8.70
CA SER A 73 -1.18 -8.08 -8.73
C SER A 73 -1.07 -7.51 -7.31
N ASP A 74 -0.43 -6.36 -7.19
CA ASP A 74 -0.46 -5.48 -6.03
C ASP A 74 -1.44 -4.33 -6.30
N ASP A 75 -1.94 -3.66 -5.26
CA ASP A 75 -2.80 -2.49 -5.38
C ASP A 75 -2.02 -1.17 -5.38
N GLY A 76 -0.75 -1.19 -5.79
CA GLY A 76 0.18 -0.06 -5.72
C GLY A 76 0.66 0.26 -4.31
N SER A 77 0.28 -0.54 -3.30
CA SER A 77 0.72 -0.31 -1.92
C SER A 77 2.16 -0.73 -1.64
N GLY A 78 2.89 -1.26 -2.64
CA GLY A 78 4.26 -1.73 -2.51
C GLY A 78 4.37 -2.97 -1.61
N ALA A 79 3.36 -3.86 -1.62
CA ALA A 79 3.40 -5.09 -0.83
C ALA A 79 4.63 -5.96 -1.17
N TRP A 80 5.20 -5.78 -2.35
CA TRP A 80 6.36 -6.52 -2.85
C TRP A 80 7.68 -5.94 -2.34
N ALA A 81 7.67 -4.69 -1.85
CA ALA A 81 8.81 -4.05 -1.22
C ALA A 81 9.14 -4.62 0.18
N LEU A 82 8.34 -5.56 0.68
CA LEU A 82 8.50 -6.16 2.00
C LEU A 82 9.21 -7.52 1.89
N SER A 83 10.44 -7.61 2.40
CA SER A 83 10.88 -8.88 2.95
C SER A 83 10.07 -9.17 4.22
N ALA A 84 9.79 -10.44 4.52
CA ALA A 84 9.00 -10.89 5.68
C ALA A 84 9.67 -10.64 7.06
N ALA A 85 10.45 -9.56 7.19
CA ALA A 85 11.34 -9.27 8.31
C ALA A 85 10.70 -8.37 9.39
N ALA A 86 9.47 -8.68 9.82
CA ALA A 86 9.03 -8.43 11.19
C ALA A 86 7.70 -9.17 11.45
N PRO A 87 7.49 -9.78 12.63
CA PRO A 87 6.15 -10.16 13.03
C PRO A 87 5.25 -8.91 13.05
N PRO A 88 3.98 -9.01 12.64
CA PRO A 88 3.07 -7.87 12.64
C PRO A 88 3.02 -7.27 14.04
N ARG A 89 3.47 -6.02 14.17
CA ARG A 89 3.28 -5.25 15.38
C ARG A 89 1.85 -4.71 15.37
N PRO A 90 1.19 -4.54 16.53
CA PRO A 90 -0.08 -3.83 16.59
C PRO A 90 0.10 -2.44 15.99
N LEU A 91 -0.81 -2.03 15.12
CA LEU A 91 -0.83 -0.69 14.54
C LEU A 91 -0.90 0.33 15.67
N ARG A 92 0.01 1.31 15.65
CA ARG A 92 0.03 2.42 16.59
C ARG A 92 -0.75 3.58 15.98
N TRP A 93 -1.38 4.39 16.81
CA TRP A 93 -2.16 5.54 16.34
C TRP A 93 -2.25 6.58 17.45
N PHE A 94 -2.43 7.85 17.09
CA PHE A 94 -2.57 8.92 18.06
C PHE A 94 -4.02 9.33 18.22
N GLY A 95 -4.47 9.54 19.46
CA GLY A 95 -5.73 10.19 19.74
C GLY A 95 -5.70 11.67 19.34
N LEU A 96 -6.86 12.32 19.28
CA LEU A 96 -6.95 13.77 19.07
C LEU A 96 -6.27 14.57 20.21
N ASP A 97 -6.01 13.94 21.34
CA ASP A 97 -5.25 14.48 22.46
C ASP A 97 -3.71 14.33 22.31
N GLY A 98 -3.25 13.68 21.23
CA GLY A 98 -1.85 13.40 20.96
C GLY A 98 -1.25 12.27 21.80
N VAL A 99 -2.08 11.44 22.44
CA VAL A 99 -1.62 10.24 23.14
C VAL A 99 -1.51 9.08 22.16
N GLU A 100 -0.40 8.34 22.22
CA GLU A 100 -0.21 7.13 21.41
C GLU A 100 -0.98 5.95 22.00
N HIS A 101 -1.69 5.24 21.13
CA HIS A 101 -2.48 4.06 21.41
C HIS A 101 -2.02 2.87 20.57
N THR A 102 -2.18 1.67 21.13
CA THR A 102 -1.95 0.38 20.47
C THR A 102 -3.16 -0.54 20.56
N ASP A 103 -4.26 -0.02 21.11
CA ASP A 103 -5.44 -0.81 21.43
C ASP A 103 -6.26 -1.11 20.16
N VAL A 104 -6.87 -2.30 20.15
CA VAL A 104 -7.73 -2.79 19.07
C VAL A 104 -9.03 -3.32 19.69
N PRO A 105 -10.22 -2.91 19.23
CA PRO A 105 -10.46 -1.98 18.12
C PRO A 105 -10.13 -0.52 18.47
N PRO A 106 -9.69 0.29 17.49
CA PRO A 106 -9.48 1.72 17.68
C PRO A 106 -10.82 2.45 17.81
N ASP A 107 -10.85 3.51 18.60
CA ASP A 107 -12.04 4.34 18.89
C ASP A 107 -11.51 5.76 19.20
N LEU A 108 -11.28 6.54 18.14
CA LEU A 108 -10.62 7.84 18.19
C LEU A 108 -11.56 8.91 18.76
N ASP A 109 -12.85 8.83 18.45
CA ASP A 109 -13.86 9.80 18.90
C ASP A 109 -14.55 9.40 20.22
N GLY A 110 -14.36 8.17 20.68
CA GLY A 110 -14.87 7.66 21.96
C GLY A 110 -16.36 7.36 21.92
N ASP A 111 -16.95 7.13 20.74
CA ASP A 111 -18.36 6.83 20.59
C ASP A 111 -18.70 5.34 20.89
N GLY A 112 -17.67 4.50 21.03
CA GLY A 112 -17.78 3.07 21.32
C GLY A 112 -17.96 2.19 20.09
N VAL A 113 -17.87 2.75 18.89
CA VAL A 113 -17.80 2.06 17.60
C VAL A 113 -16.34 2.01 17.15
N ALA A 114 -15.98 0.91 16.48
CA ALA A 114 -14.61 0.71 16.02
C ALA A 114 -14.33 1.55 14.76
N ASP A 115 -13.35 2.44 14.85
CA ASP A 115 -12.86 3.24 13.74
C ASP A 115 -11.97 2.43 12.79
N ARG A 116 -11.71 3.00 11.61
CA ARG A 116 -10.79 2.39 10.65
C ARG A 116 -9.53 3.22 10.54
N LEU A 117 -8.41 2.58 10.84
CA LEU A 117 -7.09 3.16 10.67
C LEU A 117 -6.45 2.65 9.39
N GLY A 118 -5.58 3.46 8.80
CA GLY A 118 -4.74 3.07 7.68
C GLY A 118 -3.32 3.55 7.87
N ASP A 119 -2.40 2.67 7.53
CA ASP A 119 -0.96 2.87 7.55
C ASP A 119 -0.49 2.75 6.10
N THR A 120 -0.24 3.90 5.48
CA THR A 120 0.02 4.02 4.03
C THR A 120 1.48 3.73 3.74
N ASP A 121 2.40 4.16 4.61
CA ASP A 121 3.82 3.89 4.45
C ASP A 121 4.33 2.65 5.19
N ARG A 122 3.46 2.00 5.97
CA ARG A 122 3.67 0.73 6.67
C ARG A 122 4.77 0.80 7.73
N ASP A 123 4.99 1.97 8.33
CA ASP A 123 5.93 2.14 9.45
C ASP A 123 5.37 1.66 10.81
N GLY A 124 4.10 1.24 10.81
CA GLY A 124 3.36 0.78 11.96
C GLY A 124 2.70 1.90 12.77
N LEU A 125 2.65 3.12 12.24
CA LEU A 125 1.84 4.24 12.71
C LEU A 125 0.71 4.53 11.70
N ALA A 126 -0.47 4.87 12.20
CA ALA A 126 -1.59 5.22 11.33
C ALA A 126 -1.41 6.62 10.72
N ASP A 127 -1.42 6.71 9.39
CA ASP A 127 -1.44 7.96 8.63
C ASP A 127 -2.86 8.49 8.40
N ARG A 128 -3.86 7.61 8.49
CA ARG A 128 -5.27 7.95 8.29
C ARG A 128 -6.17 7.31 9.32
N ALA A 129 -7.21 8.02 9.71
CA ALA A 129 -8.31 7.51 10.52
C ALA A 129 -9.65 7.86 9.88
N LEU A 130 -10.62 6.94 9.91
CA LEU A 130 -11.98 7.14 9.44
C LEU A 130 -12.94 6.83 10.59
N LEU A 131 -13.70 7.84 11.02
CA LEU A 131 -14.63 7.74 12.13
C LEU A 131 -15.88 6.98 11.71
N ALA A 132 -16.11 5.81 12.29
CA ALA A 132 -17.24 4.95 11.94
C ALA A 132 -18.42 5.23 12.87
N GLY A 133 -19.51 5.75 12.32
CA GLY A 133 -20.73 5.95 13.07
C GLY A 133 -21.48 4.64 13.41
N PRO A 134 -22.45 4.69 14.34
CA PRO A 134 -23.27 3.52 14.73
C PRO A 134 -24.08 2.89 13.58
N ASP A 135 -24.31 3.65 12.50
CA ASP A 135 -24.98 3.20 11.28
C ASP A 135 -23.99 2.62 10.23
N GLY A 136 -22.70 2.57 10.56
CA GLY A 136 -21.62 2.08 9.72
C GLY A 136 -21.14 3.06 8.66
N ARG A 137 -21.67 4.30 8.65
CA ARG A 137 -21.21 5.37 7.76
C ARG A 137 -19.96 6.03 8.33
N VAL A 138 -19.16 6.60 7.44
CA VAL A 138 -18.04 7.45 7.81
C VAL A 138 -18.40 8.87 7.39
N ALA A 139 -18.48 9.77 8.36
CA ALA A 139 -18.75 11.19 8.10
C ALA A 139 -17.50 12.07 8.26
N THR A 140 -16.51 11.58 9.02
CA THR A 140 -15.29 12.33 9.32
C THR A 140 -14.07 11.42 9.17
N GLY A 141 -12.98 11.97 8.63
CA GLY A 141 -11.69 11.31 8.59
C GLY A 141 -10.56 12.27 8.96
N TYR A 142 -9.44 11.71 9.40
CA TYR A 142 -8.22 12.44 9.73
C TYR A 142 -7.04 11.94 8.91
N VAL A 143 -6.12 12.83 8.57
CA VAL A 143 -4.88 12.53 7.83
C VAL A 143 -3.71 13.21 8.51
N ASP A 144 -2.65 12.46 8.79
CA ASP A 144 -1.32 12.96 9.13
C ASP A 144 -0.53 13.09 7.82
N THR A 145 -0.19 14.31 7.43
CA THR A 145 0.44 14.61 6.13
C THR A 145 1.95 14.75 6.24
N ASP A 146 2.46 15.13 7.41
CA ASP A 146 3.89 15.34 7.66
C ASP A 146 4.56 14.21 8.46
N ARG A 147 3.77 13.25 8.93
CA ARG A 147 4.16 12.03 9.65
C ARG A 147 4.79 12.33 11.01
N ASP A 148 4.36 13.39 11.68
CA ASP A 148 4.80 13.69 13.04
C ASP A 148 3.99 12.93 14.12
N GLY A 149 2.96 12.20 13.70
CA GLY A 149 2.01 11.47 14.56
C GLY A 149 0.82 12.32 14.99
N ARG A 150 0.67 13.57 14.52
CA ARG A 150 -0.54 14.35 14.72
C ARG A 150 -1.36 14.40 13.45
N TRP A 151 -2.67 14.45 13.65
CA TRP A 151 -3.62 14.70 12.58
C TRP A 151 -3.46 16.15 12.11
N ASP A 152 -3.17 16.33 10.83
CA ASP A 152 -3.01 17.64 10.19
C ASP A 152 -4.30 18.13 9.56
N LEU A 153 -5.11 17.18 9.05
CA LEU A 153 -6.28 17.45 8.24
C LEU A 153 -7.47 16.67 8.77
N GLU A 154 -8.59 17.36 8.98
CA GLU A 154 -9.92 16.77 9.14
C GLU A 154 -10.67 16.88 7.81
N LEU A 155 -11.26 15.79 7.36
CA LEU A 155 -12.13 15.70 6.18
C LEU A 155 -13.55 15.37 6.63
N THR A 156 -14.56 16.00 6.02
CA THR A 156 -15.97 15.75 6.33
C THR A 156 -16.77 15.42 5.08
N ASP A 157 -17.52 14.32 5.13
CA ASP A 157 -18.53 13.90 4.14
C ASP A 157 -19.91 14.09 4.79
N SER A 158 -20.62 15.16 4.40
CA SER A 158 -21.89 15.52 5.03
C SER A 158 -23.09 14.87 4.34
N ASP A 159 -22.96 14.49 3.07
CA ASP A 159 -24.04 13.92 2.29
C ASP A 159 -23.98 12.38 2.17
N GLY A 160 -22.85 11.79 2.58
CA GLY A 160 -22.62 10.35 2.67
C GLY A 160 -22.42 9.70 1.32
N ASP A 161 -21.93 10.43 0.32
CA ASP A 161 -21.64 9.91 -1.02
C ASP A 161 -20.26 9.24 -1.12
N GLY A 162 -19.44 9.36 -0.07
CA GLY A 162 -18.09 8.81 0.03
C GLY A 162 -16.99 9.78 -0.41
N ALA A 163 -17.33 10.97 -0.88
CA ALA A 163 -16.40 12.07 -1.13
C ALA A 163 -16.49 13.12 -0.02
N ALA A 164 -15.35 13.72 0.34
CA ALA A 164 -15.35 14.79 1.32
C ALA A 164 -15.88 16.10 0.70
N ASP A 165 -16.87 16.70 1.36
CA ASP A 165 -17.42 18.03 1.06
C ASP A 165 -16.60 19.16 1.71
N GLY A 166 -15.88 18.83 2.79
CA GLY A 166 -15.18 19.78 3.64
C GLY A 166 -13.80 19.29 4.06
N ALA A 167 -12.90 20.26 4.28
CA ALA A 167 -11.57 20.03 4.83
C ALA A 167 -11.21 21.15 5.83
N GLY A 168 -10.61 20.80 6.96
CA GLY A 168 -10.27 21.71 8.06
C GLY A 168 -9.08 21.22 8.88
N LEU A 169 -8.73 21.99 9.91
CA LEU A 169 -7.76 21.55 10.92
C LEU A 169 -8.50 20.84 12.07
N PRO A 170 -7.92 19.77 12.65
CA PRO A 170 -8.50 19.03 13.78
C PRO A 170 -8.65 19.83 15.08
#